data_AF-A0A9P7C671-F1
#
_entry.id   AF-A0A9P7C671-F1
#
_cell.length_a   1.000
_cell.length_b   1.000
_cell.length_c   1.000
_cell.angle_alpha   90.00
_cell.angle_beta   90.00
_cell.angle_gamma   90.00
#
_symmetry.space_group_name_H-M   'P 1'
#
loop_
_entity.id
_entity.type
_entity.pdbx_description
1 polymer ?
#
loop_
_entity_poly.entity_id
_entity_poly.type
_entity_poly.pdbx_seq_one_letter_code
_entity_poly.pdbx_strand_id
1 'polypeptide(L)'
;MLGLDRDEVINAVSLAWVDGQSLRTYRHAPNTGSRKSWAAGDATSRAVRLALIAKTGEMGYPSVLTAKTWGFYDVLFKGQPFKFQRPYGSYVMENVLFKISFPAEFHSQTAVECAMQIHDLLRAQGKSADDIKAITIRTHEATWWPCPCCSAA
;
A
#
# COMPACT_ATOMS: atom_id res chain seq x y z
N MET A 1 -4.04 -23.80 -4.55
CA MET A 1 -2.59 -23.73 -4.89
C MET A 1 -1.78 -24.80 -4.16
N LEU A 2 -1.77 -24.86 -2.82
CA LEU A 2 -0.97 -25.85 -2.06
C LEU A 2 -1.70 -27.15 -1.68
N GLY A 3 -2.99 -27.26 -2.02
CA GLY A 3 -3.83 -28.41 -1.72
C GLY A 3 -4.27 -28.51 -0.26
N LEU A 4 -4.28 -27.39 0.48
CA LEU A 4 -4.74 -27.35 1.86
C LEU A 4 -6.25 -27.56 1.94
N ASP A 5 -6.69 -28.23 3.00
CA ASP A 5 -8.09 -28.30 3.36
C ASP A 5 -8.58 -26.99 4.01
N ARG A 6 -9.87 -26.94 4.36
CA ARG A 6 -10.48 -25.74 4.92
C ARG A 6 -9.89 -25.34 6.28
N ASP A 7 -9.58 -26.31 7.13
CA ASP A 7 -9.11 -26.05 8.48
C ASP A 7 -7.65 -25.62 8.47
N GLU A 8 -6.83 -26.24 7.62
CA GLU A 8 -5.45 -25.80 7.35
C GLU A 8 -5.42 -24.37 6.78
N VAL A 9 -6.35 -24.01 5.89
CA VAL A 9 -6.46 -22.63 5.38
C VAL A 9 -6.83 -21.66 6.49
N ILE A 10 -7.79 -22.01 7.35
CA ILE A 10 -8.18 -21.18 8.50
C ILE A 10 -6.99 -21.00 9.46
N ASN A 11 -6.26 -22.08 9.74
CA ASN A 11 -5.07 -22.04 10.57
C ASN A 11 -4.02 -21.10 9.96
N ALA A 12 -3.70 -21.26 8.68
CA ALA A 12 -2.77 -20.38 7.96
C ALA A 12 -3.15 -18.90 8.03
N VAL A 13 -4.42 -18.57 7.84
CA VAL A 13 -4.91 -17.18 7.95
C VAL A 13 -4.80 -16.67 9.38
N SER A 14 -5.13 -17.49 10.38
CA SER A 14 -4.99 -17.10 11.78
C SER A 14 -3.52 -16.89 12.18
N LEU A 15 -2.61 -17.72 11.67
CA LEU A 15 -1.18 -17.58 11.85
C LEU A 15 -0.68 -16.25 11.26
N ALA A 16 -1.20 -15.83 10.11
CA ALA A 16 -0.83 -14.54 9.52
C ALA A 16 -1.28 -13.34 10.37
N TRP A 17 -2.41 -13.45 11.08
CA TRP A 17 -2.91 -12.38 11.95
C TRP A 17 -2.19 -12.31 13.30
N VAL A 18 -1.75 -13.44 13.85
CA VAL A 18 -0.98 -13.46 15.11
C VAL A 18 0.50 -13.10 14.89
N ASP A 19 0.96 -13.09 13.64
CA ASP A 19 2.33 -12.76 13.28
C ASP A 19 2.65 -11.26 13.47
N GLY A 20 3.94 -10.96 13.58
CA GLY A 20 4.42 -9.59 13.79
C GLY A 20 4.16 -8.68 12.58
N GLN A 21 3.50 -7.54 12.80
CA GLN A 21 3.23 -6.55 11.75
C GLN A 21 4.32 -5.47 11.73
N SER A 22 5.05 -5.36 10.61
CA SER A 22 6.14 -4.39 10.50
C SER A 22 5.65 -2.94 10.60
N LEU A 23 6.39 -2.10 11.34
CA LEU A 23 6.17 -0.65 11.33
C LEU A 23 6.44 -0.06 9.94
N ARG A 24 5.88 1.12 9.66
CA ARG A 24 6.08 1.84 8.39
C ARG A 24 7.18 2.91 8.44
N THR A 25 8.02 2.92 9.49
CA THR A 25 9.08 3.94 9.70
C THR A 25 9.95 4.15 8.47
N TYR A 26 10.28 3.07 7.75
CA TYR A 26 11.10 3.10 6.52
C TYR A 26 10.45 3.78 5.30
N ARG A 27 9.19 4.27 5.42
CA ARG A 27 8.48 5.04 4.39
C ARG A 27 8.41 6.53 4.69
N HIS A 28 8.85 6.97 5.88
CA HIS A 28 8.70 8.35 6.35
C HIS A 28 10.04 9.00 6.59
N ALA A 29 10.15 10.27 6.23
CA ALA A 29 11.30 11.09 6.61
C ALA A 29 11.42 11.17 8.15
N PRO A 30 12.65 11.26 8.69
CA PRO A 30 13.94 11.20 8.00
C PRO A 30 14.43 9.76 7.73
N ASN A 31 13.64 8.74 8.05
CA ASN A 31 14.03 7.33 8.03
C ASN A 31 13.69 6.59 6.72
N THR A 32 13.31 7.31 5.67
CA THR A 32 12.97 6.73 4.37
C THR A 32 14.15 5.93 3.84
N GLY A 33 13.94 4.64 3.58
CA GLY A 33 15.02 3.73 3.17
C GLY A 33 14.57 2.65 2.19
N SER A 34 15.52 1.82 1.77
CA SER A 34 15.33 0.79 0.72
C SER A 34 14.30 -0.28 1.10
N ARG A 35 14.02 -0.49 2.40
CA ARG A 35 12.99 -1.44 2.86
C ARG A 35 11.61 -1.18 2.25
N LYS A 36 11.28 0.06 1.89
CA LYS A 36 10.00 0.38 1.22
C LYS A 36 9.80 -0.38 -0.10
N SER A 37 10.89 -0.78 -0.75
CA SER A 37 10.90 -1.46 -2.07
C SER A 37 10.80 -2.98 -1.97
N TRP A 38 11.19 -3.59 -0.84
CA TRP A 38 11.20 -5.06 -0.70
C TRP A 38 10.31 -5.59 0.44
N ALA A 39 9.75 -4.72 1.30
CA ALA A 39 8.87 -5.14 2.40
C ALA A 39 7.64 -5.95 1.93
N ALA A 40 7.13 -5.71 0.72
CA ALA A 40 6.04 -6.52 0.16
C ALA A 40 6.51 -7.93 -0.24
N GLY A 41 7.72 -8.06 -0.77
CA GLY A 41 8.35 -9.35 -1.08
C GLY A 41 8.62 -10.17 0.18
N ASP A 42 9.07 -9.52 1.25
CA ASP A 42 9.22 -10.12 2.59
C ASP A 42 7.89 -10.65 3.13
N ALA A 43 6.83 -9.83 3.10
CA ALA A 43 5.50 -10.23 3.56
C ALA A 43 4.90 -11.40 2.76
N THR A 44 5.05 -11.42 1.42
CA THR A 44 4.53 -12.53 0.61
C THR A 44 5.33 -13.82 0.82
N SER A 45 6.65 -13.70 1.01
CA SER A 45 7.51 -14.84 1.40
C SER A 45 7.06 -15.42 2.75
N ARG A 46 6.75 -14.56 3.72
CA ARG A 46 6.22 -14.97 5.02
C ARG A 46 4.88 -15.69 4.89
N ALA A 47 3.96 -15.21 4.05
CA ALA A 47 2.68 -15.89 3.80
C ALA A 47 2.86 -17.31 3.26
N VAL A 48 3.79 -17.51 2.30
CA VAL A 48 4.13 -18.86 1.80
C VAL A 48 4.67 -19.74 2.92
N ARG A 49 5.56 -19.20 3.76
CA ARG A 49 6.11 -19.94 4.91
C ARG A 49 5.02 -20.37 5.89
N LEU A 50 4.09 -19.48 6.24
CA LEU A 50 2.99 -19.78 7.17
C LEU A 50 2.02 -20.80 6.59
N ALA A 51 1.71 -20.73 5.29
CA ALA A 51 0.89 -21.75 4.63
C ALA A 51 1.57 -23.12 4.61
N LEU A 52 2.89 -23.18 4.43
CA LEU A 52 3.66 -24.43 4.52
C LEU A 52 3.73 -24.97 5.96
N ILE A 53 3.73 -24.11 6.98
CA ILE A 53 3.64 -24.52 8.38
C ILE A 53 2.25 -25.10 8.67
N ALA A 54 1.17 -24.43 8.25
CA ALA A 54 -0.18 -24.97 8.41
C ALA A 54 -0.34 -26.34 7.72
N LYS A 55 0.28 -26.53 6.56
CA LYS A 55 0.31 -27.80 5.82
C LYS A 55 0.89 -28.98 6.62
N THR A 56 1.73 -28.73 7.62
CA THR A 56 2.27 -29.81 8.47
C THR A 56 1.32 -30.19 9.61
N GLY A 57 0.09 -29.64 9.63
CA GLY A 57 -0.87 -29.84 10.71
C GLY A 57 -0.72 -28.86 11.87
N GLU A 58 -0.04 -27.73 11.67
CA GLU A 58 0.09 -26.70 12.73
C GLU A 58 -1.28 -26.12 13.10
N MET A 59 -1.48 -25.88 14.40
CA MET A 59 -2.74 -25.37 14.91
C MET A 59 -2.97 -23.89 14.56
N GLY A 60 -4.25 -23.49 14.52
CA GLY A 60 -4.66 -22.10 14.36
C GLY A 60 -5.08 -21.43 15.67
N TYR A 61 -5.44 -20.16 15.55
CA TYR A 61 -5.92 -19.30 16.64
C TYR A 61 -7.31 -18.75 16.30
N PRO A 62 -8.41 -19.44 16.70
CA PRO A 62 -9.76 -19.09 16.24
C PRO A 62 -10.21 -17.66 16.58
N SER A 63 -9.77 -17.13 17.71
CA SER A 63 -10.11 -15.78 18.20
C SER A 63 -9.00 -14.74 17.96
N VAL A 64 -8.04 -15.00 17.07
CA VAL A 64 -6.88 -14.12 16.84
C VAL A 64 -7.24 -12.65 16.62
N LEU A 65 -8.41 -12.36 16.06
CA LEU A 65 -8.88 -10.99 15.88
C LEU A 65 -9.58 -10.42 17.12
N THR A 66 -10.44 -11.22 17.76
CA THR A 66 -11.44 -10.77 18.73
C THR A 66 -11.13 -11.10 20.19
N ALA A 67 -10.05 -11.84 20.45
CA ALA A 67 -9.63 -12.17 21.81
C ALA A 67 -9.47 -10.89 22.65
N LYS A 68 -10.14 -10.84 23.80
CA LYS A 68 -10.07 -9.69 24.70
C LYS A 68 -8.61 -9.46 25.13
N THR A 69 -8.16 -8.22 25.11
CA THR A 69 -6.81 -7.76 25.50
C THR A 69 -5.69 -8.17 24.53
N TRP A 70 -5.76 -9.36 23.93
CA TRP A 70 -4.67 -9.97 23.18
C TRP A 70 -4.93 -10.12 21.68
N GLY A 71 -6.18 -9.94 21.25
CA GLY A 71 -6.58 -10.05 19.85
C GLY A 71 -6.09 -8.86 19.03
N PHE A 72 -5.95 -9.10 17.73
CA PHE A 72 -5.47 -8.09 16.78
C PHE A 72 -6.26 -6.78 16.86
N TYR A 73 -7.59 -6.86 17.06
CA TYR A 73 -8.41 -5.66 17.16
C TYR A 73 -8.01 -4.77 18.34
N ASP A 74 -7.85 -5.35 19.52
CA ASP A 74 -7.47 -4.60 20.73
C ASP A 74 -6.03 -4.09 20.63
N VAL A 75 -5.09 -4.94 20.21
CA VAL A 75 -3.65 -4.66 20.26
C VAL A 75 -3.19 -3.74 19.12
N LEU A 76 -3.62 -3.99 17.89
CA LEU A 76 -3.09 -3.32 16.69
C LEU A 76 -4.13 -2.50 15.92
N PHE A 77 -5.42 -2.64 16.24
CA PHE A 77 -6.50 -1.93 15.55
C PHE A 77 -7.37 -1.06 16.47
N LYS A 78 -6.82 -0.66 17.63
CA LYS A 78 -7.43 0.31 18.56
C LYS A 78 -8.83 -0.12 19.04
N GLY A 79 -9.03 -1.41 19.25
CA GLY A 79 -10.30 -2.01 19.70
C GLY A 79 -11.44 -1.92 18.68
N GLN A 80 -11.16 -1.59 17.42
CA GLN A 80 -12.20 -1.53 16.39
C GLN A 80 -12.28 -2.86 15.63
N PRO A 81 -13.48 -3.29 15.19
CA PRO A 81 -13.58 -4.39 14.23
C PRO A 81 -13.40 -3.89 12.79
N PHE A 82 -13.04 -4.79 11.88
CA PHE A 82 -13.07 -4.48 10.46
C PHE A 82 -14.49 -4.18 9.96
N LYS A 83 -14.60 -3.19 9.08
CA LYS A 83 -15.85 -2.83 8.39
C LYS A 83 -15.68 -3.07 6.90
N PHE A 84 -16.64 -3.77 6.31
CA PHE A 84 -16.62 -4.11 4.88
C PHE A 84 -17.73 -3.34 4.17
N GLN A 85 -17.37 -2.61 3.13
CA GLN A 85 -18.35 -1.88 2.31
C GLN A 85 -19.04 -2.78 1.27
N ARG A 86 -18.47 -3.97 1.02
CA ARG A 86 -18.91 -4.92 -0.01
C ARG A 86 -18.39 -6.33 0.31
N PRO A 87 -19.05 -7.39 -0.18
CA PRO A 87 -18.52 -8.76 -0.12
C PRO A 87 -17.32 -8.98 -1.06
N TYR A 88 -16.64 -10.10 -0.91
CA TYR A 88 -15.54 -10.51 -1.81
C TYR A 88 -16.06 -10.86 -3.21
N GLY A 89 -15.28 -10.51 -4.23
CA GLY A 89 -15.57 -10.70 -5.65
C GLY A 89 -14.38 -10.25 -6.50
N SER A 90 -14.63 -9.81 -7.73
CA SER A 90 -13.59 -9.40 -8.70
C SER A 90 -13.32 -7.88 -8.75
N TYR A 91 -14.09 -7.07 -8.02
CA TYR A 91 -14.07 -5.59 -8.12
C TYR A 91 -12.67 -4.96 -8.10
N VAL A 92 -11.77 -5.43 -7.21
CA VAL A 92 -10.42 -4.86 -7.08
C VAL A 92 -9.60 -5.07 -8.35
N MET A 93 -9.68 -6.26 -8.95
CA MET A 93 -8.92 -6.58 -10.17
C MET A 93 -9.49 -5.82 -11.38
N GLU A 94 -10.81 -5.67 -11.45
CA GLU A 94 -11.48 -4.90 -12.51
C GLU A 94 -11.15 -3.40 -12.46
N ASN A 95 -10.81 -2.86 -11.29
CA ASN A 95 -10.56 -1.43 -11.07
C ASN A 95 -9.10 -1.14 -10.67
N VAL A 96 -8.18 -2.04 -10.98
CA VAL A 96 -6.75 -1.85 -10.67
C VAL A 96 -6.17 -0.72 -11.54
N LEU A 97 -5.41 0.18 -10.92
CA LEU A 97 -4.71 1.25 -11.63
C LEU A 97 -3.33 0.78 -12.05
N PHE A 98 -2.95 1.02 -13.31
CA PHE A 98 -1.63 0.71 -13.85
C PHE A 98 -0.78 1.97 -13.99
N LYS A 99 0.51 1.88 -13.63
CA LYS A 99 1.50 2.93 -13.92
C LYS A 99 2.17 2.61 -15.26
N ILE A 100 1.54 3.03 -16.35
CA ILE A 100 2.03 2.76 -17.70
C ILE A 100 3.02 3.85 -18.14
N SER A 101 2.66 5.12 -17.91
CA SER A 101 3.38 6.26 -18.48
C SER A 101 4.66 6.60 -17.71
N PHE A 102 4.58 6.72 -16.38
CA PHE A 102 5.70 7.21 -15.57
C PHE A 102 5.88 6.44 -14.26
N PRO A 103 7.12 6.20 -13.80
CA PRO A 103 7.40 5.61 -12.49
C PRO A 103 7.29 6.67 -11.37
N ALA A 104 6.23 7.47 -11.39
CA ALA A 104 5.91 8.48 -10.38
C ALA A 104 4.92 7.94 -9.35
N GLU A 105 4.76 8.65 -8.23
CA GLU A 105 3.69 8.41 -7.26
C GLU A 105 2.31 8.52 -7.96
N PHE A 106 1.29 7.75 -7.55
CA PHE A 106 0.05 7.67 -8.34
C PHE A 106 -0.70 9.00 -8.39
N HIS A 107 -0.68 9.77 -7.30
CA HIS A 107 -1.36 11.06 -7.20
C HIS A 107 -0.70 12.14 -8.07
N SER A 108 0.53 11.92 -8.55
CA SER A 108 1.23 12.87 -9.43
C SER A 108 1.26 12.48 -10.91
N GLN A 109 0.68 11.35 -11.31
CA GLN A 109 0.71 10.88 -12.70
C GLN A 109 0.17 11.92 -13.68
N THR A 110 -1.04 12.44 -13.42
CA THR A 110 -1.69 13.44 -14.29
C THR A 110 -0.96 14.79 -14.27
N ALA A 111 -0.28 15.12 -13.17
CA ALA A 111 0.56 16.32 -13.10
C ALA A 111 1.80 16.17 -14.00
N VAL A 112 2.41 14.99 -14.07
CA VAL A 112 3.52 14.70 -14.99
C VAL A 112 3.06 14.74 -16.44
N GLU A 113 1.91 14.16 -16.76
CA GLU A 113 1.33 14.23 -18.11
C GLU A 113 1.11 15.69 -18.55
N CYS A 114 0.55 16.52 -17.67
CA CYS A 114 0.38 17.96 -17.92
C CYS A 114 1.73 18.67 -18.08
N ALA A 115 2.72 18.35 -17.25
CA ALA A 115 4.06 18.94 -17.34
C ALA A 115 4.74 18.63 -18.70
N MET A 116 4.54 17.42 -19.24
CA MET A 116 5.05 17.06 -20.57
C MET A 116 4.39 17.89 -21.69
N GLN A 117 3.08 18.14 -21.61
CA GLN A 117 2.40 19.02 -22.57
C GLN A 117 2.90 20.47 -22.48
N ILE A 118 3.09 20.98 -21.25
CA ILE A 118 3.64 22.33 -21.03
C ILE A 118 5.07 22.42 -21.57
N HIS A 119 5.88 21.37 -21.40
CA HIS A 119 7.23 21.32 -21.95
C HIS A 119 7.23 21.51 -23.48
N ASP A 120 6.31 20.85 -24.20
CA ASP A 120 6.18 21.00 -25.65
C ASP A 120 5.74 22.41 -26.05
N LEU A 121 4.80 23.01 -25.30
CA LEU A 121 4.34 24.38 -25.51
C LEU A 121 5.46 25.41 -25.32
N LEU A 122 6.29 25.24 -24.30
CA LEU A 122 7.44 26.12 -24.07
C LEU A 122 8.45 26.02 -25.22
N ARG A 123 8.78 24.80 -25.66
CA ARG A 123 9.68 24.57 -26.79
C ARG A 123 9.16 25.21 -28.08
N ALA A 124 7.86 25.09 -28.36
CA ALA A 124 7.24 25.72 -29.53
C ALA A 124 7.31 27.26 -29.49
N GLN A 125 7.40 27.85 -28.30
CA GLN A 125 7.57 29.30 -28.10
C GLN A 125 9.05 29.74 -28.01
N GLY A 126 10.01 28.83 -28.22
CA GLY A 126 11.44 29.10 -28.05
C GLY A 126 11.83 29.41 -26.60
N LYS A 127 11.03 28.96 -25.62
CA LYS A 127 11.26 29.14 -24.18
C LYS A 127 11.76 27.86 -23.54
N SER A 128 12.41 28.03 -22.40
CA SER A 128 12.91 26.96 -21.53
C SER A 128 12.26 27.02 -20.15
N ALA A 129 12.62 26.06 -19.29
CA ALA A 129 12.19 26.10 -17.89
C ALA A 129 12.79 27.30 -17.12
N ASP A 130 13.91 27.85 -17.56
CA ASP A 130 14.58 28.99 -16.92
C ASP A 130 13.76 30.29 -17.08
N ASP A 131 12.85 30.34 -18.05
CA ASP A 131 11.95 31.48 -18.29
C ASP A 131 10.72 31.48 -17.37
N ILE A 132 10.57 30.46 -16.52
CA ILE A 132 9.39 30.28 -15.66
C ILE A 132 9.58 31.05 -14.35
N LYS A 133 8.77 32.09 -14.14
CA LYS A 133 8.75 32.85 -12.87
C LYS A 133 8.05 32.10 -11.73
N ALA A 134 6.97 31.38 -12.01
CA ALA A 134 6.16 30.70 -10.99
C ALA A 134 5.36 29.53 -11.60
N ILE A 135 5.11 28.50 -10.80
CA ILE A 135 4.26 27.36 -11.14
C ILE A 135 3.25 27.18 -10.00
N THR A 136 1.96 27.14 -10.33
CA THR A 136 0.88 26.84 -9.39
C THR A 136 0.23 25.52 -9.78
N ILE A 137 0.22 24.55 -8.87
CA ILE A 137 -0.36 23.22 -9.09
C ILE A 137 -1.65 23.11 -8.27
N ARG A 138 -2.79 23.01 -8.96
CA ARG A 138 -4.07 22.67 -8.31
C ARG A 138 -4.21 21.16 -8.24
N THR A 139 -4.47 20.62 -7.06
CA THR A 139 -4.57 19.17 -6.82
C THR A 139 -5.74 18.81 -5.89
N HIS A 140 -5.96 17.52 -5.66
CA HIS A 140 -6.99 16.97 -4.78
C HIS A 140 -6.40 16.56 -3.43
N GLU A 141 -7.25 16.38 -2.41
CA GLU A 141 -6.87 16.17 -1.00
C GLU A 141 -5.86 15.02 -0.78
N ALA A 142 -6.00 13.91 -1.48
CA ALA A 142 -5.13 12.75 -1.31
C ALA A 142 -3.66 13.02 -1.70
N THR A 143 -3.39 14.03 -2.52
CA THR A 143 -2.03 14.41 -2.95
C THR A 143 -1.24 15.14 -1.87
N TRP A 144 -1.90 15.71 -0.85
CA TRP A 144 -1.27 16.57 0.15
C TRP A 144 -0.43 15.79 1.17
N TRP A 145 -0.84 14.57 1.50
CA TRP A 145 -0.24 13.78 2.58
C TRP A 145 1.03 12.97 2.20
N PRO A 146 1.23 12.53 0.93
CA PRO A 146 2.47 11.85 0.53
C PRO A 146 3.55 12.76 -0.12
N CYS A 147 3.25 14.00 -0.55
CA CYS A 147 4.23 14.92 -1.17
C CYS A 147 4.64 16.01 -0.15
N PRO A 148 5.88 16.03 0.35
CA PRO A 148 6.40 17.14 1.18
C PRO A 148 6.30 18.52 0.48
N CYS A 149 6.21 18.48 -0.84
CA CYS A 149 6.01 19.56 -1.80
C CYS A 149 4.65 20.25 -1.68
N CYS A 150 3.63 19.54 -1.21
CA CYS A 150 2.24 20.04 -1.14
C CYS A 150 1.84 20.45 0.28
N SER A 151 2.56 20.03 1.32
CA SER A 151 2.25 20.37 2.72
C SER A 151 2.64 21.80 3.14
N ALA A 152 3.00 22.68 2.20
CA ALA A 152 3.50 24.03 2.46
C ALA A 152 2.73 25.12 1.68
N ALA A 153 1.43 24.93 1.46
CA ALA A 153 0.51 25.98 1.02
C ALA A 153 -0.60 26.18 2.04
#